data_AF-A0A9D6LU14-F1
#
_entry.id   AF-A0A9D6LU14-F1
#
_cell.length_a   1.000
_cell.length_b   1.000
_cell.length_c   1.000
_cell.angle_alpha   90.00
_cell.angle_beta   90.00
_cell.angle_gamma   90.00
#
_symmetry.space_group_name_H-M   'P 1'
#
loop_
_entity.id
_entity.type
_entity.pdbx_description
1 polymer ?
#
loop_
_entity_poly.entity_id
_entity_poly.type
_entity_poly.pdbx_seq_one_letter_code
_entity_poly.pdbx_strand_id
1 'polypeptide(L)'
;MHLQQTKRGSRDTGGPQYYFHDLTKAVKTYLRLEGAVPVALTTPYGGTKSEYFAVGKDHKLDADLRPVPGNVGHDRVQQGRATESIGESIRKWYGLPAGDFERIRIEVEIRDDAFWLSPLAYKTVGGKEKEIRRIDRPLTFTLDYASPLWTDQLRFIDKREPRIVSWALAEICRIAADHRPSSKLPHIQESDILRASGPLKHLGMSLGGYVGKGYDCVTEFSFLRYPSYKVPVELKRNSRDFKYQQQKYGKDLLSRAVVLCAIHEHIQLPPSIDVIELEALCRHSSMLASR
;
A
#
# COMPACT_ATOMS: atom_id res chain seq x y z
N MET A 1 -15.35 14.92 -6.49
CA MET A 1 -16.22 13.76 -6.22
C MET A 1 -16.07 13.29 -4.77
N HIS A 2 -17.07 12.58 -4.24
CA HIS A 2 -17.01 12.01 -2.89
C HIS A 2 -17.92 10.78 -2.75
N LEU A 3 -17.67 9.97 -1.72
CA LEU A 3 -18.61 8.98 -1.21
C LEU A 3 -19.41 9.56 -0.06
N GLN A 4 -20.73 9.39 -0.08
CA GLN A 4 -21.63 9.75 1.01
C GLN A 4 -22.25 8.49 1.63
N GLN A 5 -22.22 8.40 2.96
CA GLN A 5 -22.89 7.33 3.70
C GLN A 5 -24.35 7.73 3.95
N THR A 6 -25.32 6.88 3.61
CA THR A 6 -26.74 7.27 3.62
C THR A 6 -27.51 6.92 4.90
N LYS A 7 -27.16 5.83 5.59
CA LYS A 7 -27.93 5.34 6.74
C LYS A 7 -27.14 5.44 8.04
N ARG A 8 -27.52 6.40 8.88
CA ARG A 8 -27.08 6.53 10.28
C ARG A 8 -27.54 5.28 11.04
N GLY A 9 -26.65 4.58 11.75
CA GLY A 9 -27.01 3.37 12.52
C GLY A 9 -27.22 2.09 11.70
N SER A 10 -26.84 2.06 10.42
CA SER A 10 -26.96 0.86 9.55
C SER A 10 -26.05 -0.32 9.92
N ARG A 11 -25.23 -0.19 10.97
CA ARG A 11 -24.41 -1.31 11.48
C ARG A 11 -25.29 -2.50 11.91
N ASP A 12 -26.54 -2.25 12.28
CA ASP A 12 -27.48 -3.27 12.73
C ASP A 12 -28.31 -3.89 11.58
N THR A 13 -28.30 -3.30 10.38
CA THR A 13 -29.14 -3.73 9.24
C THR A 13 -28.38 -3.67 7.91
N GLY A 14 -27.65 -4.72 7.56
CA GLY A 14 -27.01 -4.89 6.25
C GLY A 14 -25.81 -3.97 5.95
N GLY A 15 -25.35 -3.18 6.94
CA GLY A 15 -24.15 -2.35 6.85
C GLY A 15 -24.34 -1.02 6.11
N PRO A 16 -23.38 -0.08 6.28
CA PRO A 16 -23.45 1.23 5.62
C PRO A 16 -23.24 1.13 4.11
N GLN A 17 -24.07 1.87 3.37
CA GLN A 17 -23.98 2.00 1.92
C GLN A 17 -23.35 3.34 1.54
N TYR A 18 -22.48 3.31 0.53
CA TYR A 18 -21.70 4.45 0.06
C TYR A 18 -22.07 4.81 -1.37
N TYR A 19 -22.54 6.04 -1.55
CA TYR A 19 -23.02 6.55 -2.83
C TYR A 19 -22.04 7.56 -3.41
N PHE A 20 -21.85 7.51 -4.73
CA PHE A 20 -21.04 8.48 -5.42
C PHE A 20 -21.80 9.80 -5.59
N HIS A 21 -21.12 10.89 -5.27
CA HIS A 21 -21.58 12.24 -5.55
C HIS A 21 -20.52 13.00 -6.34
N ASP A 22 -21.00 13.90 -7.20
CA ASP A 22 -20.17 14.74 -8.07
C ASP A 22 -19.19 13.93 -8.93
N LEU A 23 -19.66 12.81 -9.51
CA LEU A 23 -18.87 12.02 -10.46
C LEU A 23 -18.40 12.90 -11.62
N THR A 24 -17.13 12.76 -11.99
CA THR A 24 -16.61 13.41 -13.21
C THR A 24 -17.31 12.84 -14.44
N LYS A 25 -17.35 13.62 -15.53
CA LYS A 25 -17.97 13.18 -16.79
C LYS A 25 -17.37 11.86 -17.28
N ALA A 26 -16.05 11.70 -17.19
CA ALA A 26 -15.35 10.49 -17.62
C ALA A 26 -15.78 9.26 -16.80
N VAL A 27 -15.70 9.34 -15.47
CA VAL A 27 -16.07 8.23 -14.56
C VAL A 27 -17.55 7.88 -14.72
N LYS A 28 -18.44 8.88 -14.82
CA LYS A 28 -19.87 8.66 -15.03
C LYS A 28 -20.15 7.98 -16.36
N THR A 29 -19.49 8.40 -17.43
CA THR A 29 -19.68 7.83 -18.78
C THR A 29 -19.23 6.37 -18.80
N TYR A 30 -18.04 6.09 -18.27
CA TYR A 30 -17.51 4.73 -18.20
C TYR A 30 -18.42 3.81 -17.35
N LEU A 31 -18.87 4.26 -16.18
CA LEU A 31 -19.78 3.48 -15.32
C LEU A 31 -21.15 3.21 -15.99
N ARG A 32 -21.62 4.11 -16.86
CA ARG A 32 -22.87 3.89 -17.61
C ARG A 32 -22.69 2.87 -18.73
N LEU A 33 -21.53 2.87 -19.38
CA LEU A 33 -21.20 1.93 -20.44
C LEU A 33 -21.08 0.50 -19.88
N GLU A 34 -20.31 0.33 -18.81
CA GLU A 34 -20.04 -0.98 -18.22
C GLU A 34 -21.15 -1.48 -17.29
N GLY A 35 -21.97 -0.57 -16.74
CA GLY A 35 -23.02 -0.87 -15.76
C GLY A 35 -22.49 -1.17 -14.36
N ALA A 36 -21.41 -1.92 -14.24
CA ALA A 36 -20.62 -2.10 -13.03
C ALA A 36 -19.12 -2.21 -13.33
N VAL A 37 -18.28 -1.65 -12.46
CA VAL A 37 -16.83 -1.58 -12.63
C VAL A 37 -16.14 -2.05 -11.34
N PRO A 38 -15.18 -2.98 -11.39
CA PRO A 38 -14.38 -3.36 -10.23
C PRO A 38 -13.71 -2.13 -9.61
N VAL A 39 -13.64 -2.11 -8.28
CA VAL A 39 -12.94 -1.05 -7.53
C VAL A 39 -11.64 -1.60 -6.97
N ALA A 40 -10.56 -0.87 -7.17
CA ALA A 40 -9.32 -1.03 -6.43
C ALA A 40 -9.22 0.10 -5.41
N LEU A 41 -8.61 -0.17 -4.25
CA LEU A 41 -8.43 0.81 -3.19
C LEU A 41 -6.97 1.24 -3.14
N THR A 42 -6.70 2.54 -3.22
CA THR A 42 -5.39 3.08 -2.82
C THR A 42 -5.30 3.06 -1.30
N THR A 43 -4.21 2.51 -0.78
CA THR A 43 -3.89 2.45 0.66
C THR A 43 -2.68 3.35 0.96
N PRO A 44 -2.30 3.57 2.23
CA PRO A 44 -1.06 4.29 2.54
C PRO A 44 0.20 3.65 1.94
N TYR A 45 0.17 2.35 1.65
CA TYR A 45 1.29 1.62 1.05
C TYR A 45 1.34 1.70 -0.48
N GLY A 46 0.19 1.98 -1.11
CA GLY A 46 -0.03 1.74 -2.53
C GLY A 46 -1.42 1.16 -2.78
N GLY A 47 -1.79 1.00 -4.03
CA GLY A 47 -3.08 0.41 -4.36
C GLY A 47 -3.13 -1.11 -4.26
N THR A 48 -4.31 -1.60 -3.90
CA THR A 48 -4.65 -3.02 -3.79
C THR A 48 -5.94 -3.28 -4.54
N LYS A 49 -6.03 -4.44 -5.21
CA LYS A 49 -7.32 -4.92 -5.71
C LYS A 49 -8.24 -5.13 -4.51
N SER A 50 -9.54 -4.96 -4.74
CA SER A 50 -10.56 -5.19 -3.73
C SER A 50 -11.71 -5.98 -4.34
N GLU A 51 -12.62 -6.43 -3.50
CA GLU A 51 -13.81 -7.16 -3.95
C GLU A 51 -15.04 -6.25 -4.08
N TYR A 52 -14.82 -4.93 -4.08
CA TYR A 52 -15.84 -3.92 -4.28
C TYR A 52 -16.13 -3.66 -5.75
N PHE A 53 -17.35 -3.22 -6.05
CA PHE A 53 -17.77 -2.78 -7.38
C PHE A 53 -18.44 -1.41 -7.29
N ALA A 54 -18.07 -0.51 -8.20
CA ALA A 54 -18.86 0.66 -8.50
C ALA A 54 -20.02 0.21 -9.39
N VAL A 55 -21.26 0.54 -9.03
CA VAL A 55 -22.46 0.10 -9.75
C VAL A 55 -23.27 1.32 -10.15
N GLY A 56 -23.65 1.37 -11.43
CA GLY A 56 -24.48 2.43 -11.97
C GLY A 56 -25.89 2.45 -11.37
N LYS A 57 -26.51 3.63 -11.38
CA LYS A 57 -27.87 3.85 -10.84
C LYS A 57 -28.96 2.94 -11.44
N ASP A 58 -28.77 2.50 -12.68
CA ASP A 58 -29.73 1.68 -13.44
C ASP A 58 -29.36 0.18 -13.41
N HIS A 59 -28.40 -0.20 -12.55
CA HIS A 59 -27.86 -1.56 -12.46
C HIS A 59 -27.80 -2.09 -11.02
N LYS A 60 -27.81 -3.41 -10.91
CA LYS A 60 -27.44 -4.19 -9.72
C LYS A 60 -26.52 -5.34 -10.12
N LEU A 61 -25.84 -5.93 -9.14
CA LEU A 61 -25.08 -7.15 -9.36
C LEU A 61 -25.96 -8.38 -9.15
N ASP A 62 -25.84 -9.38 -10.02
CA ASP A 62 -26.40 -10.71 -9.81
C ASP A 62 -25.51 -11.56 -8.87
N ALA A 63 -25.85 -12.84 -8.71
CA ALA A 63 -25.10 -13.78 -7.86
C ALA A 63 -23.66 -14.03 -8.36
N ASP A 64 -23.40 -13.84 -9.65
CA ASP A 64 -22.10 -14.00 -10.28
C ASP A 64 -21.32 -12.67 -10.36
N LEU A 65 -21.81 -11.61 -9.70
CA LEU A 65 -21.27 -10.25 -9.74
C LEU A 65 -21.31 -9.60 -11.12
N ARG A 66 -22.25 -10.00 -11.99
CA ARG A 66 -22.45 -9.39 -13.30
C ARG A 66 -23.48 -8.26 -13.21
N PRO A 67 -23.28 -7.15 -13.95
CA PRO A 67 -24.27 -6.08 -14.00
C PRO A 67 -25.54 -6.55 -14.72
N VAL A 68 -26.68 -6.40 -14.05
CA VAL A 68 -28.01 -6.60 -14.63
C VAL A 68 -28.88 -5.36 -14.40
N PRO A 69 -29.88 -5.09 -15.27
CA PRO A 69 -30.76 -3.95 -15.08
C PRO A 69 -31.45 -3.95 -13.70
N GLY A 70 -31.55 -2.77 -13.09
CA GLY A 70 -32.20 -2.60 -11.79
C GLY A 70 -32.52 -1.14 -11.47
N ASN A 71 -33.64 -0.91 -10.80
CA ASN A 71 -34.11 0.43 -10.45
C ASN A 71 -33.56 0.89 -9.09
N VAL A 72 -32.24 1.11 -9.00
CA VAL A 72 -31.59 1.47 -7.72
C VAL A 72 -31.48 2.99 -7.50
N GLY A 73 -31.52 3.77 -8.57
CA GLY A 73 -31.67 5.23 -8.52
C GLY A 73 -30.40 6.02 -8.20
N HIS A 74 -29.33 5.37 -7.72
CA HIS A 74 -28.08 6.03 -7.37
C HIS A 74 -26.82 5.23 -7.74
N ASP A 75 -25.77 5.95 -8.15
CA ASP A 75 -24.43 5.42 -8.33
C ASP A 75 -23.80 5.13 -6.97
N ARG A 76 -23.25 3.93 -6.78
CA ARG A 76 -22.80 3.48 -5.46
C ARG A 76 -21.64 2.50 -5.54
N VAL A 77 -20.99 2.30 -4.40
CA VAL A 77 -20.08 1.17 -4.20
C VAL A 77 -20.84 0.05 -3.50
N GLN A 78 -20.86 -1.12 -4.13
CA GLN A 78 -21.42 -2.34 -3.58
C GLN A 78 -20.30 -3.26 -3.08
N GLN A 79 -20.58 -3.99 -2.00
CA GLN A 79 -19.63 -4.83 -1.28
C GLN A 79 -19.05 -5.99 -2.12
N GLY A 80 -19.76 -6.45 -3.15
CA GLY A 80 -19.35 -7.62 -3.93
C GLY A 80 -19.13 -8.83 -3.03
N ARG A 81 -17.90 -9.35 -2.98
CA ARG A 81 -17.47 -10.45 -2.08
C ARG A 81 -16.75 -9.99 -0.82
N ALA A 82 -16.48 -8.68 -0.68
CA ALA A 82 -15.77 -8.17 0.48
C ALA A 82 -16.54 -8.50 1.77
N THR A 83 -15.84 -8.56 2.91
CA THR A 83 -16.44 -8.91 4.21
C THR A 83 -16.98 -7.69 4.98
N GLU A 84 -16.72 -6.48 4.48
CA GLU A 84 -17.09 -5.23 5.13
C GLU A 84 -17.46 -4.16 4.10
N SER A 85 -17.93 -3.00 4.56
CA SER A 85 -18.19 -1.87 3.67
C SER A 85 -16.90 -1.18 3.24
N ILE A 86 -16.91 -0.52 2.08
CA ILE A 86 -15.72 0.22 1.59
C ILE A 86 -15.25 1.30 2.57
N GLY A 87 -16.15 1.98 3.28
CA GLY A 87 -15.76 2.97 4.27
C GLY A 87 -15.01 2.35 5.45
N GLU A 88 -15.42 1.16 5.89
CA GLU A 88 -14.72 0.41 6.92
C GLU A 88 -13.32 -0.05 6.46
N SER A 89 -13.18 -0.52 5.21
CA SER A 89 -11.86 -0.81 4.64
C SER A 89 -10.97 0.43 4.56
N ILE A 90 -11.50 1.58 4.10
CA ILE A 90 -10.77 2.86 4.09
C ILE A 90 -10.33 3.22 5.51
N ARG A 91 -11.23 3.09 6.49
CA ARG A 91 -10.93 3.37 7.91
C ARG A 91 -9.76 2.54 8.41
N LYS A 92 -9.78 1.22 8.15
CA LYS A 92 -8.71 0.30 8.55
C LYS A 92 -7.39 0.62 7.86
N TRP A 93 -7.40 0.72 6.53
CA TRP A 93 -6.19 0.98 5.75
C TRP A 93 -5.51 2.28 6.13
N TYR A 94 -6.28 3.34 6.42
CA TYR A 94 -5.74 4.65 6.76
C TYR A 94 -5.67 4.93 8.26
N GLY A 95 -5.99 3.95 9.12
CA GLY A 95 -5.95 4.12 10.58
C GLY A 95 -6.87 5.24 11.08
N LEU A 96 -8.01 5.44 10.42
CA LEU A 96 -8.95 6.52 10.74
C LEU A 96 -9.77 6.18 12.00
N PRO A 97 -10.21 7.20 12.77
CA PRO A 97 -10.98 6.97 13.99
C PRO A 97 -12.30 6.23 13.71
N ALA A 98 -12.79 5.52 14.73
CA ALA A 98 -14.10 4.88 14.68
C ALA A 98 -15.23 5.93 14.58
N GLY A 99 -16.34 5.53 13.96
CA GLY A 99 -17.52 6.36 13.77
C GLY A 99 -18.07 6.26 12.34
N ASP A 100 -19.27 6.77 12.14
CA ASP A 100 -19.89 6.86 10.81
C ASP A 100 -19.27 8.02 10.02
N PHE A 101 -18.96 7.76 8.75
CA PHE A 101 -18.58 8.82 7.84
C PHE A 101 -19.83 9.58 7.41
N GLU A 102 -19.75 10.90 7.36
CA GLU A 102 -20.70 11.70 6.60
C GLU A 102 -20.28 11.69 5.13
N ARG A 103 -18.99 11.93 4.89
CA ARG A 103 -18.40 12.08 3.56
C ARG A 103 -16.96 11.59 3.54
N ILE A 104 -16.57 10.95 2.44
CA ILE A 104 -15.16 10.67 2.11
C ILE A 104 -14.89 11.33 0.76
N ARG A 105 -14.04 12.36 0.75
CA ARG A 105 -13.57 12.96 -0.50
C ARG A 105 -12.60 11.99 -1.16
N ILE A 106 -12.84 11.68 -2.42
CA ILE A 106 -12.08 10.69 -3.17
C ILE A 106 -11.66 11.25 -4.52
N GLU A 107 -10.64 10.63 -5.08
CA GLU A 107 -10.26 10.69 -6.49
C GLU A 107 -10.43 9.29 -7.09
N VAL A 108 -10.85 9.22 -8.35
CA VAL A 108 -10.98 7.95 -9.09
C VAL A 108 -10.19 8.05 -10.37
N GLU A 109 -9.24 7.14 -10.54
CA GLU A 109 -8.52 6.90 -11.79
C GLU A 109 -9.12 5.65 -12.47
N ILE A 110 -9.33 5.73 -13.79
CA ILE A 110 -9.76 4.58 -14.59
C ILE A 110 -8.51 3.92 -15.15
N ARG A 111 -8.25 2.69 -14.74
CA ARG A 111 -7.05 1.96 -15.15
C ARG A 111 -7.30 0.47 -15.10
N ASP A 112 -6.88 -0.23 -16.16
CA ASP A 112 -6.97 -1.69 -16.29
C ASP A 112 -8.40 -2.21 -16.02
N ASP A 113 -9.38 -1.54 -16.65
CA ASP A 113 -10.84 -1.79 -16.51
C ASP A 113 -11.38 -1.75 -15.06
N ALA A 114 -10.67 -1.03 -14.18
CA ALA A 114 -11.05 -0.83 -12.80
C ALA A 114 -11.04 0.65 -12.41
N PHE A 115 -11.80 0.98 -11.37
CA PHE A 115 -11.75 2.27 -10.69
C PHE A 115 -10.79 2.21 -9.51
N TRP A 116 -9.66 2.90 -9.62
CA TRP A 116 -8.70 3.07 -8.53
C TRP A 116 -9.12 4.24 -7.66
N LEU A 117 -9.71 3.91 -6.53
CA LEU A 117 -10.29 4.87 -5.61
C LEU A 117 -9.24 5.29 -4.57
N SER A 118 -8.92 6.58 -4.57
CA SER A 118 -7.96 7.20 -3.68
C SER A 118 -8.65 8.14 -2.69
N PRO A 119 -8.74 7.78 -1.39
CA PRO A 119 -9.21 8.69 -0.36
C PRO A 119 -8.30 9.93 -0.21
N LEU A 120 -8.92 11.10 -0.15
CA LEU A 120 -8.24 12.40 -0.04
C LEU A 120 -8.49 13.09 1.30
N ALA A 121 -9.72 13.00 1.79
CA ALA A 121 -10.14 13.57 3.04
C ALA A 121 -11.39 12.82 3.55
N TYR A 122 -11.67 12.95 4.83
CA TYR A 122 -12.86 12.37 5.43
C TYR A 122 -13.53 13.36 6.38
N LYS A 123 -14.83 13.24 6.51
CA LYS A 123 -15.65 13.94 7.50
C LYS A 123 -16.51 12.91 8.21
N THR A 124 -16.37 12.81 9.52
CA THR A 124 -17.28 12.03 10.38
C THR A 124 -18.51 12.85 10.70
N VAL A 125 -19.60 12.17 11.07
CA VAL A 125 -20.84 12.86 11.51
C VAL A 125 -20.53 13.84 12.64
N GLY A 126 -20.95 15.10 12.49
CA GLY A 126 -20.73 16.17 13.47
C GLY A 126 -19.28 16.68 13.56
N GLY A 127 -18.36 16.13 12.76
CA GLY A 127 -16.97 16.52 12.71
C GLY A 127 -16.64 17.54 11.62
N LYS A 128 -15.43 18.09 11.70
CA LYS A 128 -14.82 18.84 10.59
C LYS A 128 -14.17 17.87 9.59
N GLU A 129 -14.11 18.27 8.32
CA GLU A 129 -13.34 17.53 7.32
C GLU A 129 -11.85 17.55 7.69
N LYS A 130 -11.18 16.40 7.51
CA LYS A 130 -9.76 16.20 7.78
C LYS A 130 -9.08 15.58 6.57
N GLU A 131 -7.92 16.10 6.21
CA GLU A 131 -7.14 15.57 5.10
C GLU A 131 -6.49 14.24 5.45
N ILE A 132 -6.43 13.35 4.46
CA ILE A 132 -5.71 12.08 4.53
C ILE A 132 -4.33 12.31 3.91
N ARG A 133 -3.28 12.11 4.70
CA ARG A 133 -1.90 12.30 4.25
C ARG A 133 -1.58 11.33 3.11
N ARG A 134 -1.10 11.88 1.98
CA ARG A 134 -0.49 11.10 0.90
C ARG A 134 1.01 10.93 1.14
N ILE A 135 1.52 9.75 0.82
CA ILE A 135 2.95 9.41 0.90
C ILE A 135 3.30 8.80 -0.46
N ASP A 136 4.12 9.50 -1.24
CA ASP A 136 4.41 9.10 -2.63
C ASP A 136 5.24 7.80 -2.71
N ARG A 137 6.15 7.64 -1.75
CA ARG A 137 7.13 6.54 -1.66
C ARG A 137 7.06 5.82 -0.30
N PRO A 138 5.92 5.19 0.03
CA PRO A 138 5.62 4.76 1.39
C PRO A 138 6.52 3.65 1.93
N LEU A 139 7.10 2.81 1.06
CA LEU A 139 8.02 1.73 1.45
C LEU A 139 9.49 2.11 1.24
N THR A 140 9.80 3.31 0.72
CA THR A 140 11.18 3.70 0.42
C THR A 140 11.94 4.06 1.70
N PHE A 141 13.17 3.55 1.80
CA PHE A 141 14.17 3.92 2.79
C PHE A 141 15.55 3.96 2.12
N THR A 142 16.02 5.15 1.76
CA THR A 142 17.33 5.41 1.17
C THR A 142 18.05 6.50 1.95
N LEU A 143 19.30 6.77 1.61
CA LEU A 143 20.07 7.87 2.21
C LEU A 143 19.39 9.24 2.04
N ASP A 144 18.78 9.47 0.87
CA ASP A 144 18.16 10.76 0.53
C ASP A 144 16.71 10.87 1.01
N TYR A 145 16.05 9.73 1.23
CA TYR A 145 14.64 9.70 1.61
C TYR A 145 14.28 8.50 2.48
N ALA A 146 13.80 8.78 3.69
CA ALA A 146 13.15 7.80 4.54
C ALA A 146 11.65 8.10 4.65
N SER A 147 10.81 7.15 4.26
CA SER A 147 9.37 7.37 4.31
C SER A 147 8.89 7.64 5.75
N PRO A 148 7.80 8.43 5.91
CA PRO A 148 7.17 8.62 7.21
C PRO A 148 6.77 7.29 7.87
N LEU A 149 6.31 6.31 7.08
CA LEU A 149 5.93 5.01 7.62
C LEU A 149 7.10 4.30 8.29
N TRP A 150 8.27 4.29 7.65
CA TRP A 150 9.48 3.73 8.24
C TRP A 150 9.93 4.49 9.49
N THR A 151 10.03 5.82 9.38
CA THR A 151 10.54 6.62 10.52
C THR A 151 9.59 6.62 11.72
N ASP A 152 8.28 6.56 11.51
CA ASP A 152 7.29 6.38 12.58
C ASP A 152 7.36 4.96 13.16
N GLN A 153 7.50 3.93 12.31
CA GLN A 153 7.64 2.53 12.74
C GLN A 153 8.87 2.31 13.61
N LEU A 154 10.05 2.77 13.17
CA LEU A 154 11.29 2.62 13.93
C LEU A 154 11.18 3.31 15.30
N ARG A 155 10.64 4.53 15.35
CA ARG A 155 10.39 5.24 16.62
C ARG A 155 9.38 4.52 17.50
N PHE A 156 8.36 3.90 16.92
CA PHE A 156 7.36 3.15 17.67
C PHE A 156 7.96 1.88 18.28
N ILE A 157 8.73 1.10 17.51
CA ILE A 157 9.40 -0.11 18.00
C ILE A 157 10.40 0.26 19.09
N ASP A 158 11.25 1.27 18.87
CA ASP A 158 12.29 1.64 19.83
C ASP A 158 11.72 2.06 21.20
N LYS A 159 10.56 2.72 21.20
CA LYS A 159 9.83 3.06 22.43
C LYS A 159 9.23 1.83 23.14
N ARG A 160 8.77 0.84 22.38
CA ARG A 160 8.03 -0.32 22.91
C ARG A 160 8.97 -1.44 23.35
N GLU A 161 10.00 -1.69 22.55
CA GLU A 161 10.98 -2.76 22.72
C GLU A 161 12.39 -2.14 22.56
N PRO A 162 12.87 -1.46 23.62
CA PRO A 162 14.18 -0.82 23.59
C PRO A 162 15.26 -1.83 23.19
N ARG A 163 16.21 -1.38 22.36
CA ARG A 163 17.34 -2.16 21.81
C ARG A 163 17.01 -3.12 20.66
N ILE A 164 15.74 -3.41 20.35
CA ILE A 164 15.44 -4.23 19.15
C ILE A 164 15.86 -3.49 17.88
N VAL A 165 15.57 -2.18 17.80
CA VAL A 165 15.95 -1.38 16.64
C VAL A 165 17.46 -1.34 16.49
N SER A 166 18.21 -1.07 17.56
CA SER A 166 19.68 -1.02 17.48
C SER A 166 20.30 -2.37 17.14
N TRP A 167 19.80 -3.47 17.70
CA TRP A 167 20.24 -4.82 17.33
C TRP A 167 19.95 -5.11 15.85
N ALA A 168 18.71 -4.89 15.40
CA ALA A 168 18.31 -5.19 14.03
C ALA A 168 19.13 -4.37 13.01
N LEU A 169 19.36 -3.09 13.29
CA LEU A 169 20.18 -2.25 12.43
C LEU A 169 21.66 -2.66 12.46
N ALA A 170 22.20 -3.11 13.59
CA ALA A 170 23.55 -3.65 13.67
C ALA A 170 23.72 -4.92 12.82
N GLU A 171 22.72 -5.82 12.82
CA GLU A 171 22.70 -6.98 11.93
C GLU A 171 22.70 -6.58 10.45
N ILE A 172 21.84 -5.63 10.09
CA ILE A 172 21.75 -5.09 8.73
C ILE A 172 23.06 -4.42 8.31
N CYS A 173 23.72 -3.68 9.20
CA CYS A 173 25.03 -3.08 8.96
C CYS A 173 26.09 -4.13 8.57
N ARG A 174 26.09 -5.30 9.21
CA ARG A 174 27.05 -6.37 8.89
C ARG A 174 26.86 -6.87 7.45
N ILE A 175 25.61 -7.03 7.03
CA ILE A 175 25.27 -7.44 5.66
C ILE A 175 25.66 -6.34 4.66
N ALA A 176 25.31 -5.08 4.95
CA ALA A 176 25.68 -3.96 4.09
C ALA A 176 27.20 -3.85 3.90
N ALA A 177 27.97 -4.02 4.98
CA ALA A 177 29.43 -3.99 4.95
C ALA A 177 30.02 -5.06 4.02
N ASP A 178 29.46 -6.27 4.01
CA ASP A 178 29.87 -7.37 3.13
C ASP A 178 29.68 -7.05 1.65
N HIS A 179 28.84 -6.06 1.30
CA HIS A 179 28.48 -5.71 -0.09
C HIS A 179 28.98 -4.34 -0.56
N ARG A 180 29.73 -3.62 0.30
CA ARG A 180 30.36 -2.32 -0.05
C ARG A 180 31.25 -2.43 -1.30
N PRO A 181 31.57 -1.30 -1.98
CA PRO A 181 32.36 -1.33 -3.21
C PRO A 181 33.74 -1.95 -3.04
N SER A 182 34.32 -1.88 -1.84
CA SER A 182 35.59 -2.52 -1.48
C SER A 182 35.52 -4.04 -1.31
N SER A 183 34.32 -4.63 -1.30
CA SER A 183 34.11 -6.07 -1.16
C SER A 183 34.19 -6.81 -2.49
N LYS A 184 34.67 -8.05 -2.43
CA LYS A 184 34.78 -8.97 -3.57
C LYS A 184 33.46 -9.69 -3.92
N LEU A 185 32.41 -9.58 -3.10
CA LEU A 185 31.15 -10.29 -3.34
C LEU A 185 30.38 -9.68 -4.53
N PRO A 186 30.13 -10.42 -5.62
CA PRO A 186 29.55 -9.85 -6.84
C PRO A 186 28.02 -9.70 -6.78
N HIS A 187 27.32 -10.51 -6.00
CA HIS A 187 25.84 -10.55 -5.91
C HIS A 187 25.38 -10.88 -4.48
N ILE A 188 24.11 -10.59 -4.18
CA ILE A 188 23.45 -10.99 -2.92
C ILE A 188 23.34 -12.51 -2.87
N GLN A 189 23.74 -13.12 -1.74
CA GLN A 189 23.66 -14.56 -1.53
C GLN A 189 22.41 -14.93 -0.73
N GLU A 190 21.97 -16.19 -0.82
CA GLU A 190 20.84 -16.69 -0.03
C GLU A 190 21.07 -16.54 1.49
N SER A 191 22.31 -16.73 1.94
CA SER A 191 22.70 -16.49 3.33
C SER A 191 22.46 -15.05 3.79
N ASP A 192 22.58 -14.07 2.89
CA ASP A 192 22.30 -12.67 3.22
C ASP A 192 20.80 -12.44 3.43
N ILE A 193 19.96 -13.12 2.66
CA ILE A 193 18.49 -13.10 2.81
C ILE A 193 18.10 -13.66 4.17
N LEU A 194 18.67 -14.83 4.53
CA LEU A 194 18.41 -15.49 5.81
C LEU A 194 18.86 -14.61 6.99
N ARG A 195 20.04 -13.99 6.88
CA ARG A 195 20.56 -13.05 7.90
C ARG A 195 19.72 -11.79 8.00
N ALA A 196 19.21 -11.26 6.89
CA ALA A 196 18.39 -10.04 6.86
C ALA A 196 16.95 -10.26 7.33
N SER A 197 16.39 -11.46 7.13
CA SER A 197 14.98 -11.76 7.36
C SER A 197 14.53 -11.51 8.79
N GLY A 198 15.28 -11.99 9.80
CA GLY A 198 14.98 -11.75 11.21
C GLY A 198 14.98 -10.26 11.59
N PRO A 199 16.09 -9.54 11.38
CA PRO A 199 16.18 -8.11 11.60
C PRO A 199 15.08 -7.30 10.90
N LEU A 200 14.88 -7.52 9.59
CA LEU A 200 13.85 -6.81 8.82
C LEU A 200 12.44 -7.08 9.35
N LYS A 201 12.15 -8.32 9.78
CA LYS A 201 10.86 -8.67 10.37
C LYS A 201 10.58 -7.85 11.62
N HIS A 202 11.57 -7.68 12.49
CA HIS A 202 11.42 -6.82 13.67
C HIS A 202 11.15 -5.35 13.31
N LEU A 203 11.69 -4.87 12.18
CA LEU A 203 11.45 -3.52 11.69
C LEU A 203 10.13 -3.36 10.92
N GLY A 204 9.38 -4.45 10.68
CA GLY A 204 8.08 -4.43 10.02
C GLY A 204 8.06 -4.94 8.58
N MET A 205 9.12 -5.63 8.13
CA MET A 205 9.23 -6.22 6.78
C MET A 205 9.55 -7.71 6.87
N SER A 206 8.58 -8.57 6.56
CA SER A 206 8.76 -10.03 6.56
C SER A 206 9.06 -10.54 5.16
N LEU A 207 10.33 -10.88 4.90
CA LEU A 207 10.77 -11.49 3.65
C LEU A 207 10.18 -12.90 3.49
N GLY A 208 9.53 -13.15 2.35
CA GLY A 208 9.09 -14.49 1.96
C GLY A 208 10.23 -15.37 1.43
N GLY A 209 9.92 -16.64 1.15
CA GLY A 209 10.87 -17.57 0.54
C GLY A 209 11.32 -17.12 -0.85
N TYR A 210 12.55 -17.49 -1.22
CA TYR A 210 13.10 -17.22 -2.54
C TYR A 210 12.38 -18.05 -3.60
N VAL A 211 11.78 -17.42 -4.61
CA VAL A 211 10.89 -18.09 -5.57
C VAL A 211 11.62 -18.55 -6.84
N GLY A 212 12.83 -18.02 -7.11
CA GLY A 212 13.70 -18.41 -8.24
C GLY A 212 13.17 -18.09 -9.65
N LYS A 213 11.89 -17.70 -9.79
CA LYS A 213 11.27 -17.30 -11.05
C LYS A 213 10.33 -16.11 -10.82
N GLY A 214 10.54 -15.04 -11.60
CA GLY A 214 9.75 -13.82 -11.49
C GLY A 214 10.35 -12.86 -10.47
N TYR A 215 9.65 -12.62 -9.37
CA TYR A 215 10.16 -11.82 -8.26
C TYR A 215 10.99 -12.70 -7.33
N ASP A 216 12.04 -12.14 -6.71
CA ASP A 216 12.87 -12.89 -5.77
C ASP A 216 12.07 -13.34 -4.55
N CYS A 217 11.29 -12.43 -3.95
CA CYS A 217 10.48 -12.70 -2.76
C CYS A 217 9.08 -12.05 -2.87
N VAL A 218 8.07 -12.69 -2.27
CA VAL A 218 6.82 -12.01 -1.88
C VAL A 218 6.93 -11.63 -0.42
N THR A 219 6.90 -10.34 -0.14
CA THR A 219 7.18 -9.78 1.18
C THR A 219 5.95 -9.13 1.76
N GLU A 220 5.80 -9.22 3.07
CA GLU A 220 4.73 -8.57 3.81
C GLU A 220 5.27 -7.41 4.66
N PHE A 221 4.69 -6.23 4.48
CA PHE A 221 4.95 -5.04 5.29
C PHE A 221 3.86 -4.88 6.34
N SER A 222 4.25 -4.64 7.59
CA SER A 222 3.34 -4.40 8.70
C SER A 222 3.86 -3.22 9.52
N PHE A 223 3.30 -2.03 9.28
CA PHE A 223 3.69 -0.80 9.96
C PHE A 223 2.61 -0.34 10.92
N LEU A 224 3.03 0.00 12.15
CA LEU A 224 2.21 0.55 13.21
C LEU A 224 0.95 -0.29 13.45
N ARG A 225 -0.22 0.26 13.11
CA ARG A 225 -1.54 -0.38 13.21
C ARG A 225 -2.21 -0.52 11.85
N TYR A 226 -1.48 -0.25 10.77
CA TYR A 226 -2.02 -0.42 9.43
C TYR A 226 -2.13 -1.92 9.09
N PRO A 227 -3.09 -2.31 8.25
CA PRO A 227 -3.17 -3.68 7.76
C PRO A 227 -1.89 -4.08 7.01
N SER A 228 -1.56 -5.37 7.07
CA SER A 228 -0.39 -5.89 6.37
C SER A 228 -0.53 -5.74 4.85
N TYR A 229 0.56 -5.33 4.19
CA TYR A 229 0.61 -5.11 2.74
C TYR A 229 1.60 -6.05 2.08
N LYS A 230 1.11 -6.85 1.13
CA LYS A 230 1.95 -7.80 0.38
C LYS A 230 2.45 -7.14 -0.91
N VAL A 231 3.74 -7.23 -1.15
CA VAL A 231 4.40 -6.62 -2.30
C VAL A 231 5.56 -7.50 -2.77
N PRO A 232 5.80 -7.58 -4.09
CA PRO A 232 6.99 -8.23 -4.58
C PRO A 232 8.24 -7.44 -4.20
N VAL A 233 9.29 -8.16 -3.83
CA VAL A 233 10.62 -7.63 -3.58
C VAL A 233 11.61 -8.25 -4.56
N GLU A 234 12.40 -7.40 -5.20
CA GLU A 234 13.61 -7.77 -5.94
C GLU A 234 14.83 -7.52 -5.07
N LEU A 235 15.73 -8.49 -5.00
CA LEU A 235 16.98 -8.42 -4.25
C LEU A 235 18.11 -8.04 -5.19
N LYS A 236 18.87 -6.99 -4.84
CA LYS A 236 20.01 -6.54 -5.63
C LYS A 236 21.18 -6.16 -4.76
N ARG A 237 22.40 -6.30 -5.27
CA ARG A 237 23.56 -5.67 -4.62
C ARG A 237 23.45 -4.15 -4.78
N ASN A 238 23.39 -3.71 -6.03
CA ASN A 238 23.17 -2.32 -6.40
C ASN A 238 21.80 -2.18 -7.03
N SER A 239 21.05 -1.13 -6.71
CA SER A 239 19.73 -0.85 -7.30
C SER A 239 19.73 -0.55 -8.82
N ARG A 240 20.82 -0.79 -9.57
CA ARG A 240 20.89 -0.56 -11.03
C ARG A 240 20.48 -1.81 -11.84
N ASP A 241 20.31 -1.62 -13.14
CA ASP A 241 20.21 -2.69 -14.15
C ASP A 241 19.04 -3.68 -14.00
N PHE A 242 17.85 -3.19 -13.66
CA PHE A 242 16.62 -3.99 -13.56
C PHE A 242 15.54 -3.56 -14.59
N LYS A 243 15.96 -3.17 -15.79
CA LYS A 243 15.04 -2.66 -16.85
C LYS A 243 13.94 -3.66 -17.22
N TYR A 244 14.25 -4.95 -17.26
CA TYR A 244 13.27 -6.01 -17.56
C TYR A 244 12.16 -6.05 -16.50
N GLN A 245 12.58 -6.01 -15.24
CA GLN A 245 11.71 -5.96 -14.07
C GLN A 245 10.80 -4.73 -14.09
N GLN A 246 11.34 -3.55 -14.39
CA GLN A 246 10.55 -2.31 -14.52
C GLN A 246 9.38 -2.43 -15.53
N GLN A 247 9.57 -3.16 -16.62
CA GLN A 247 8.54 -3.36 -17.66
C GLN A 247 7.43 -4.33 -17.24
N LYS A 248 7.72 -5.21 -16.27
CA LYS A 248 6.79 -6.20 -15.71
C LYS A 248 6.03 -5.66 -14.50
N TYR A 249 6.62 -4.72 -13.78
CA TYR A 249 6.08 -4.20 -12.52
C TYR A 249 4.90 -3.26 -12.75
N GLY A 250 3.79 -3.52 -12.05
CA GLY A 250 2.58 -2.69 -12.10
C GLY A 250 1.51 -3.12 -13.10
N LYS A 251 1.66 -4.26 -13.82
CA LYS A 251 0.65 -4.69 -14.81
C LYS A 251 -0.41 -5.65 -14.27
N ASP A 252 -0.02 -6.71 -13.55
CA ASP A 252 -0.96 -7.84 -13.40
C ASP A 252 -1.57 -8.05 -12.00
N LEU A 253 -0.89 -7.68 -10.90
CA LEU A 253 -1.36 -8.09 -9.57
C LEU A 253 -1.18 -7.08 -8.43
N LEU A 254 -0.15 -6.23 -8.48
CA LEU A 254 0.20 -5.33 -7.37
C LEU A 254 0.64 -3.99 -7.93
N SER A 255 0.07 -2.90 -7.41
CA SER A 255 0.31 -1.55 -7.93
C SER A 255 1.75 -1.08 -7.71
N ARG A 256 2.51 -1.75 -6.83
CA ARG A 256 3.86 -1.38 -6.44
C ARG A 256 4.79 -2.59 -6.35
N ALA A 257 6.09 -2.34 -6.46
CA ALA A 257 7.18 -3.28 -6.26
C ALA A 257 8.27 -2.62 -5.42
N VAL A 258 9.10 -3.42 -4.77
CA VAL A 258 10.20 -2.94 -3.94
C VAL A 258 11.52 -3.53 -4.44
N VAL A 259 12.56 -2.71 -4.52
CA VAL A 259 13.93 -3.17 -4.66
C VAL A 259 14.60 -3.09 -3.29
N LEU A 260 14.98 -4.23 -2.73
CA LEU A 260 15.82 -4.30 -1.54
C LEU A 260 17.26 -4.44 -2.00
N CYS A 261 18.09 -3.44 -1.70
CA CYS A 261 19.48 -3.42 -2.13
C CYS A 261 20.48 -3.08 -1.02
N ALA A 262 21.72 -3.54 -1.17
CA ALA A 262 22.80 -3.13 -0.28
C ALA A 262 23.12 -1.64 -0.46
N ILE A 263 23.23 -1.19 -1.72
CA ILE A 263 23.61 0.17 -2.09
C ILE A 263 22.63 0.74 -3.12
N HIS A 264 22.12 1.94 -2.85
CA HIS A 264 21.28 2.67 -3.79
C HIS A 264 22.12 3.55 -4.72
N GLU A 265 21.93 3.41 -6.03
CA GLU A 265 22.67 4.16 -7.06
C GLU A 265 21.77 4.55 -8.24
N HIS A 266 20.46 4.30 -8.14
CA HIS A 266 19.51 4.47 -9.24
C HIS A 266 18.91 5.87 -9.22
N ILE A 267 19.10 6.62 -10.31
CA ILE A 267 18.78 8.05 -10.34
C ILE A 267 17.27 8.31 -10.56
N GLN A 268 16.59 7.48 -11.36
CA GLN A 268 15.18 7.74 -11.72
C GLN A 268 14.30 6.49 -11.65
N LEU A 269 13.55 6.33 -10.57
CA LEU A 269 12.67 5.16 -10.38
C LEU A 269 11.23 5.45 -10.83
N PRO A 270 10.56 4.52 -11.51
CA PRO A 270 9.12 4.61 -11.77
C PRO A 270 8.33 4.83 -10.47
N PRO A 271 7.22 5.60 -10.46
CA PRO A 271 6.43 5.91 -9.26
C PRO A 271 5.94 4.69 -8.45
N SER A 272 5.76 3.55 -9.12
CA SER A 272 5.34 2.28 -8.53
C SER A 272 6.46 1.50 -7.83
N ILE A 273 7.72 1.96 -7.90
CA ILE A 273 8.87 1.22 -7.39
C ILE A 273 9.48 1.93 -6.18
N ASP A 274 9.42 1.30 -5.02
CA ASP A 274 10.15 1.77 -3.84
C ASP A 274 11.51 1.08 -3.71
N VAL A 275 12.42 1.72 -2.99
CA VAL A 275 13.75 1.16 -2.69
C VAL A 275 14.01 1.14 -1.21
N ILE A 276 14.51 0.02 -0.72
CA ILE A 276 15.05 -0.12 0.63
C ILE A 276 16.55 -0.38 0.50
N GLU A 277 17.32 0.51 1.09
CA GLU A 277 18.78 0.49 1.07
C GLU A 277 19.32 0.08 2.44
N LEU A 278 20.04 -1.04 2.49
CA LEU A 278 20.62 -1.56 3.74
C LEU A 278 21.69 -0.62 4.31
N GLU A 279 22.51 0.01 3.46
CA GLU A 279 23.49 1.02 3.90
C GLU A 279 22.81 2.25 4.52
N ALA A 280 21.65 2.67 4.01
CA ALA A 280 20.88 3.76 4.61
C ALA A 280 20.36 3.40 6.00
N LEU A 281 19.83 2.19 6.15
CA LEU A 281 19.42 1.65 7.47
C LEU A 281 20.62 1.62 8.43
N CYS A 282 21.79 1.23 7.94
CA CYS A 282 23.01 1.22 8.75
C CYS A 282 23.39 2.61 9.26
N ARG A 283 23.38 3.63 8.39
CA ARG A 283 23.68 5.02 8.80
C ARG A 283 22.65 5.58 9.77
N HIS A 284 21.39 5.15 9.67
CA HIS A 284 20.36 5.50 10.65
C HIS A 284 20.72 5.02 12.06
N SER A 285 21.31 3.83 12.19
CA SER A 285 21.79 3.31 13.48
C SER A 285 22.81 4.22 14.14
N SER A 286 23.74 4.77 13.36
CA SER A 286 24.78 5.67 13.88
C SER A 286 24.18 6.97 14.44
N MET A 287 23.11 7.48 13.83
CA MET A 287 22.40 8.66 14.33
C MET A 287 21.65 8.39 15.64
N LEU A 288 21.06 7.20 15.79
CA LEU A 288 20.39 6.81 17.04
C LEU A 288 21.38 6.64 18.20
N ALA A 289 22.57 6.10 17.94
CA ALA A 289 23.62 5.93 18.96
C ALA A 289 24.25 7.26 19.43
N SER A 290 24.08 8.34 18.67
CA SER A 290 24.61 9.68 18.98
C SER A 290 23.66 10.58 19.77
N ARG A 291 22.46 10.09 20.11
CA ARG A 291 21.43 10.78 20.90
C ARG A 291 21.29 10.15 22.27
#